data_AF-A0ABD3WU12-F1
#
_entry.id   AF-A0ABD3WU12-F1
#
_cell.length_a   1.000
_cell.length_b   1.000
_cell.length_c   1.000
_cell.angle_alpha   90.00
_cell.angle_beta   90.00
_cell.angle_gamma   90.00
#
_symmetry.space_group_name_H-M   'P 1'
#
loop_
_entity.id
_entity.type
_entity.pdbx_description
1 polymer ?
#
loop_
_entity_poly.entity_id
_entity_poly.type
_entity_poly.pdbx_seq_one_letter_code
_entity_poly.pdbx_strand_id
1 'polypeptide(L)'
;MRKNLGICQYYSWFKFAVHKWLYIAKHKAYQRIHKAVELDKIVDVDKGVKYSTSAVDVCCCFSQITEFWKQLDWPDLVGAYPMVKKVTEDICKGAVLYADIIHEKLKQAGYYDDEGQFDIKEQLCVTINNIEQVRRSLLSLPESLQFNQVQLALDNNNASTPIKTSLPEITKEANKEMINKIKQVVDHVADKMRPDIKKDVFHLNWAPEAVPADDAVGDLLEYLDSNFLTLNSNLLKTNFDRILESIWVEVIEEFTEVLDSEEPKQPIFYQRMYDALGLLVEFFNANDKGLTMQAILSPRFKELKTRLNLHKLDTKSLIEKFYEEKLEEQVWRKKNYLSSKDPRWS
;
A
#
# COMPACT_ATOMS: atom_id res chain seq x y z
N MET A 1 -31.91 -25.61 50.23
CA MET A 1 -31.13 -24.35 50.18
C MET A 1 -29.65 -24.65 50.27
N ARG A 2 -28.95 -24.79 49.14
CA ARG A 2 -27.47 -24.75 49.13
C ARG A 2 -27.08 -23.28 49.29
N LYS A 3 -26.42 -22.94 50.40
CA LYS A 3 -25.77 -21.64 50.59
C LYS A 3 -24.76 -21.46 49.45
N ASN A 4 -24.98 -20.47 48.58
CA ASN A 4 -23.99 -19.98 47.63
C ASN A 4 -22.77 -19.52 48.43
N LEU A 5 -21.71 -20.32 48.42
CA LEU A 5 -20.42 -19.98 49.02
C LEU A 5 -19.79 -18.86 48.19
N GLY A 6 -19.67 -17.69 48.81
CA GLY A 6 -19.25 -16.46 48.17
C GLY A 6 -17.78 -16.47 47.78
N ILE A 7 -17.50 -16.78 46.51
CA ILE A 7 -16.38 -16.24 45.72
C ILE A 7 -16.88 -16.05 44.27
N CYS A 8 -18.09 -15.51 44.06
CA CYS A 8 -18.63 -15.31 42.69
C CYS A 8 -18.22 -13.97 42.06
N GLN A 9 -17.54 -13.09 42.80
CA GLN A 9 -17.16 -11.74 42.34
C GLN A 9 -15.71 -11.35 42.69
N TYR A 10 -14.83 -12.33 42.92
CA TYR A 10 -13.43 -12.07 43.31
C TYR A 10 -12.68 -11.17 42.32
N TYR A 11 -13.01 -11.28 41.02
CA TYR A 11 -12.44 -10.45 39.97
C TYR A 11 -12.61 -8.95 40.24
N SER A 12 -13.68 -8.54 40.92
CA SER A 12 -13.92 -7.13 41.27
C SER A 12 -12.80 -6.53 42.13
N TRP A 13 -12.21 -7.32 43.03
CA TRP A 13 -11.09 -6.90 43.89
C TRP A 13 -9.81 -6.67 43.09
N PHE A 14 -9.61 -7.46 42.03
CA PHE A 14 -8.44 -7.36 41.16
C PHE A 14 -8.60 -6.36 40.02
N LYS A 15 -9.80 -5.79 39.81
CA LYS A 15 -10.06 -4.83 38.73
C LYS A 15 -9.07 -3.67 38.75
N PHE A 16 -8.82 -3.07 39.91
CA PHE A 16 -7.82 -2.01 40.05
C PHE A 16 -6.41 -2.46 39.66
N ALA A 17 -6.00 -3.66 40.10
CA ALA A 17 -4.69 -4.21 39.78
C ALA A 17 -4.53 -4.46 38.28
N VAL A 18 -5.55 -5.00 37.61
CA VAL A 18 -5.55 -5.19 36.15
C VAL A 18 -5.46 -3.86 35.42
N HIS A 19 -6.23 -2.84 35.83
CA HIS A 19 -6.15 -1.51 35.21
C HIS A 19 -4.76 -0.88 35.37
N LYS A 20 -4.14 -1.05 36.55
CA LYS A 20 -2.78 -0.59 36.81
C LYS A 20 -1.76 -1.37 35.97
N TRP A 21 -1.94 -2.68 35.84
CA TRP A 21 -1.10 -3.52 34.97
C TRP A 21 -1.19 -3.06 33.52
N LEU A 22 -2.41 -2.86 32.97
CA LEU A 22 -2.62 -2.37 31.60
C LEU A 22 -1.91 -1.03 31.36
N TYR A 23 -2.00 -0.12 32.33
CA TYR A 23 -1.28 1.16 32.26
C TYR A 23 0.23 0.97 32.21
N ILE A 24 0.81 0.12 33.07
CA ILE A 24 2.26 -0.15 33.07
C ILE A 24 2.69 -0.89 31.81
N ALA A 25 1.88 -1.85 31.34
CA ALA A 25 2.14 -2.65 30.16
C ALA A 25 2.24 -1.76 28.92
N LYS A 26 1.33 -0.80 28.75
CA LYS A 26 1.43 0.22 27.70
C LYS A 26 2.78 0.94 27.72
N HIS A 27 3.16 1.51 28.87
CA HIS A 27 4.40 2.28 28.97
C HIS A 27 5.64 1.42 28.67
N LYS A 28 5.68 0.19 29.21
CA LYS A 28 6.77 -0.76 28.93
C LYS A 28 6.80 -1.19 27.47
N ALA A 29 5.65 -1.42 26.85
CA ALA A 29 5.56 -1.76 25.43
C ALA A 29 6.13 -0.64 24.55
N TYR A 30 5.81 0.62 24.85
CA TYR A 30 6.29 1.76 24.07
C TYR A 30 7.80 1.95 24.22
N GLN A 31 8.33 1.81 25.45
CA GLN A 31 9.77 1.79 25.68
C GLN A 31 10.46 0.66 24.90
N ARG A 32 9.85 -0.54 24.87
CA ARG A 32 10.38 -1.67 24.11
C ARG A 32 10.35 -1.43 22.61
N ILE A 33 9.29 -0.82 22.07
CA ILE A 33 9.20 -0.42 20.67
C ILE A 33 10.33 0.54 20.30
N HIS A 34 10.54 1.59 21.09
CA HIS A 34 11.65 2.52 20.87
C HIS A 34 13.01 1.82 20.94
N LYS A 35 13.22 0.97 21.95
CA LYS A 35 14.50 0.29 22.11
C LYS A 35 14.78 -0.73 21.01
N ALA A 36 13.75 -1.43 20.54
CA ALA A 36 13.86 -2.36 19.43
C ALA A 36 14.31 -1.66 18.16
N VAL A 37 13.73 -0.48 17.86
CA VAL A 37 14.14 0.31 16.68
C VAL A 37 15.51 0.94 16.87
N GLU A 38 15.87 1.41 18.07
CA GLU A 38 17.20 1.93 18.37
C GLU A 38 18.29 0.89 18.10
N LEU A 39 18.10 -0.33 18.62
CA LEU A 39 19.04 -1.45 18.50
C LEU A 39 19.04 -2.12 17.12
N ASP A 40 18.05 -1.82 16.27
CA ASP A 40 17.87 -2.50 15.01
C ASP A 40 19.06 -2.27 14.07
N LYS A 41 19.72 -3.34 13.66
CA LYS A 41 20.77 -3.31 12.64
C LYS A 41 20.17 -3.88 11.35
N ILE A 42 19.77 -2.99 10.45
CA ILE A 42 19.05 -3.32 9.20
C ILE A 42 19.94 -4.16 8.22
N VAL A 43 21.19 -4.49 8.61
CA VAL A 43 22.22 -5.09 7.75
C VAL A 43 22.29 -6.63 7.86
N ASP A 44 21.77 -7.24 8.93
CA ASP A 44 21.99 -8.66 9.24
C ASP A 44 20.69 -9.49 9.19
N VAL A 45 19.95 -9.43 8.08
CA VAL A 45 18.76 -10.29 7.92
C VAL A 45 19.16 -11.62 7.28
N ASP A 46 18.87 -12.74 7.96
CA ASP A 46 19.11 -14.09 7.42
C ASP A 46 18.34 -14.27 6.11
N LYS A 47 18.92 -14.95 5.10
CA LYS A 47 18.40 -15.04 3.72
C LYS A 47 16.97 -15.59 3.61
N GLY A 48 16.46 -16.23 4.66
CA GLY A 48 15.09 -16.74 4.74
C GLY A 48 14.05 -15.78 5.33
N VAL A 49 14.47 -14.72 6.02
CA VAL A 49 13.58 -13.74 6.68
C VAL A 49 13.76 -12.40 5.98
N LYS A 50 12.66 -11.71 5.65
CA LYS A 50 12.72 -10.45 4.89
C LYS A 50 12.51 -9.19 5.75
N TYR A 51 12.47 -9.35 7.07
CA TYR A 51 12.23 -8.31 8.07
C TYR A 51 13.26 -8.43 9.20
N SER A 52 13.58 -7.32 9.85
CA SER A 52 14.59 -7.28 10.91
C SER A 52 14.05 -7.76 12.26
N THR A 53 14.96 -7.90 13.22
CA THR A 53 14.66 -8.31 14.59
C THR A 53 13.73 -7.33 15.31
N SER A 54 13.75 -6.03 14.97
CA SER A 54 12.87 -5.06 15.62
C SER A 54 11.39 -5.34 15.37
N ALA A 55 11.02 -5.77 14.16
CA ALA A 55 9.64 -6.14 13.86
C ALA A 55 9.21 -7.37 14.67
N VAL A 56 10.10 -8.37 14.80
CA VAL A 56 9.88 -9.57 15.61
C VAL A 56 9.67 -9.22 17.08
N ASP A 57 10.53 -8.36 17.63
CA ASP A 57 10.45 -7.92 19.03
C ASP A 57 9.14 -7.20 19.35
N VAL A 58 8.66 -6.35 18.43
CA VAL A 58 7.40 -5.63 18.58
C VAL A 58 6.22 -6.60 18.47
N CYS A 59 6.21 -7.52 17.49
CA CYS A 59 5.19 -8.56 17.40
C CYS A 59 5.15 -9.42 18.67
N CYS A 60 6.32 -9.85 19.18
CA CYS A 60 6.43 -10.60 20.42
C CYS A 60 5.88 -9.82 21.61
N CYS A 61 6.17 -8.51 21.69
CA CYS A 61 5.63 -7.64 22.73
C CYS A 61 4.10 -7.60 22.70
N PHE A 62 3.48 -7.48 21.52
CA PHE A 62 2.03 -7.50 21.38
C PHE A 62 1.45 -8.86 21.77
N SER A 63 2.05 -9.95 21.29
CA SER A 63 1.63 -11.31 21.65
C SER A 63 1.68 -11.57 23.15
N GLN A 64 2.71 -11.07 23.85
CA GLN A 64 2.83 -11.19 25.31
C GLN A 64 1.69 -10.46 26.04
N ILE A 65 1.31 -9.26 25.57
CA ILE A 65 0.20 -8.50 26.15
C ILE A 65 -1.13 -9.24 25.94
N THR A 66 -1.38 -9.73 24.72
CA THR A 66 -2.62 -10.46 24.42
C THR A 66 -2.69 -11.82 25.13
N GLU A 67 -1.56 -12.50 25.28
CA GLU A 67 -1.49 -13.78 25.99
C GLU A 67 -1.73 -13.59 27.49
N PHE A 68 -1.16 -12.54 28.11
CA PHE A 68 -1.49 -12.20 29.49
C PHE A 68 -2.98 -11.95 29.68
N TRP A 69 -3.61 -11.19 28.77
CA TRP A 69 -5.05 -10.95 28.81
C TRP A 69 -5.86 -12.25 28.72
N LYS A 70 -5.46 -13.15 27.82
CA LYS A 70 -6.09 -14.47 27.68
C LYS A 70 -5.96 -15.32 28.94
N GLN A 71 -4.80 -15.34 29.56
CA GLN A 71 -4.53 -16.10 30.80
C GLN A 71 -5.26 -15.54 32.02
N LEU A 72 -5.64 -14.26 31.98
CA LEU A 72 -6.45 -13.65 33.03
C LEU A 72 -7.85 -14.30 33.14
N ASP A 73 -8.32 -14.93 32.05
CA ASP A 73 -9.61 -15.63 31.94
C ASP A 73 -10.75 -14.83 32.62
N TRP A 74 -10.85 -13.56 32.23
CA TRP A 74 -11.65 -12.60 32.99
C TRP A 74 -13.14 -12.97 32.94
N PRO A 75 -13.79 -13.24 34.08
CA PRO A 75 -15.10 -13.87 34.11
C PRO A 75 -16.26 -12.93 33.74
N ASP A 76 -16.05 -11.61 33.87
CA ASP A 76 -17.07 -10.59 33.56
C ASP A 76 -16.81 -9.97 32.18
N LEU A 77 -17.41 -10.56 31.14
CA LEU A 77 -17.25 -10.13 29.74
C LEU A 77 -17.76 -8.70 29.48
N VAL A 78 -18.81 -8.26 30.18
CA VAL A 78 -19.33 -6.89 30.05
C VAL A 78 -18.33 -5.90 30.65
N GLY A 79 -17.85 -6.19 31.86
CA GLY A 79 -16.81 -5.40 32.52
C GLY A 79 -15.44 -5.49 31.85
N ALA A 80 -15.20 -6.51 31.04
CA ALA A 80 -13.99 -6.69 30.24
C ALA A 80 -13.90 -5.73 29.05
N TYR A 81 -15.04 -5.34 28.46
CA TYR A 81 -15.06 -4.54 27.23
C TYR A 81 -14.17 -3.27 27.30
N PRO A 82 -14.22 -2.43 28.34
CA PRO A 82 -13.34 -1.26 28.44
C PRO A 82 -11.86 -1.62 28.52
N MET A 83 -11.51 -2.75 29.12
CA MET A 83 -10.14 -3.24 29.25
C MET A 83 -9.62 -3.77 27.92
N VAL A 84 -10.42 -4.58 27.22
CA VAL A 84 -10.13 -5.08 25.87
C VAL A 84 -9.96 -3.91 24.90
N LYS A 85 -10.89 -2.95 24.94
CA LYS A 85 -10.81 -1.73 24.12
C LYS A 85 -9.49 -0.99 24.35
N LYS A 86 -9.10 -0.79 25.61
CA LYS A 86 -7.85 -0.12 25.95
C LYS A 86 -6.62 -0.88 25.44
N VAL A 87 -6.58 -2.21 25.60
CA VAL A 87 -5.47 -3.04 25.07
C VAL A 87 -5.39 -2.93 23.54
N THR A 88 -6.52 -3.03 22.85
CA THR A 88 -6.59 -2.89 21.40
C THR A 88 -6.07 -1.53 20.94
N GLU A 89 -6.54 -0.44 21.56
CA GLU A 89 -6.08 0.92 21.25
C GLU A 89 -4.58 1.10 21.50
N ASP A 90 -4.07 0.59 22.62
CA ASP A 90 -2.66 0.73 23.00
C ASP A 90 -1.73 -0.05 22.05
N ILE A 91 -2.12 -1.27 21.63
CA ILE A 91 -1.40 -2.07 20.63
C ILE A 91 -1.46 -1.38 19.26
N CYS A 92 -2.64 -0.95 18.81
CA CYS A 92 -2.81 -0.27 17.52
C CYS A 92 -1.94 0.99 17.42
N LYS A 93 -1.97 1.84 18.45
CA LYS A 93 -1.11 3.03 18.53
C LYS A 93 0.37 2.68 18.61
N GLY A 94 0.72 1.57 19.28
CA GLY A 94 2.08 1.05 19.31
C GLY A 94 2.59 0.62 17.93
N ALA A 95 1.73 0.00 17.11
CA ALA A 95 2.08 -0.40 15.75
C ALA A 95 2.33 0.82 14.84
N VAL A 96 1.47 1.83 14.91
CA VAL A 96 1.63 3.10 14.19
C VAL A 96 2.91 3.81 14.62
N LEU A 97 3.14 3.91 15.94
CA LEU A 97 4.37 4.47 16.49
C LEU A 97 5.61 3.77 15.94
N TYR A 98 5.61 2.43 15.92
CA TYR A 98 6.72 1.65 15.35
C TYR A 98 6.98 2.02 13.88
N ALA A 99 5.91 2.10 13.08
CA ALA A 99 6.01 2.42 11.67
C ALA A 99 6.57 3.84 11.42
N ASP A 100 6.21 4.80 12.27
CA ASP A 100 6.75 6.16 12.22
C ASP A 100 8.25 6.19 12.55
N ILE A 101 8.65 5.59 13.67
CA ILE A 101 10.05 5.68 14.12
C ILE A 101 11.01 4.86 13.25
N ILE A 102 10.58 3.72 12.67
CA ILE A 102 11.43 2.92 11.78
C ILE A 102 11.62 3.62 10.44
N HIS A 103 10.58 4.27 9.92
CA HIS A 103 10.68 5.08 8.71
C HIS A 103 11.54 6.33 8.95
N GLU A 104 11.40 6.99 10.09
CA GLU A 104 12.25 8.13 10.44
C GLU A 104 13.73 7.71 10.56
N LYS A 105 14.01 6.55 11.17
CA LYS A 105 15.36 5.98 11.22
C LYS A 105 15.93 5.70 9.83
N LEU A 106 15.12 5.19 8.90
CA LEU A 106 15.51 4.96 7.51
C LEU A 106 15.92 6.28 6.82
N LYS A 107 15.15 7.35 7.03
CA LYS A 107 15.48 8.68 6.51
C LYS A 107 16.78 9.24 7.07
N GLN A 108 16.94 9.18 8.40
CA GLN A 108 18.13 9.71 9.08
C GLN A 108 19.42 8.97 8.70
N ALA A 109 19.31 7.71 8.27
CA ALA A 109 20.44 6.93 7.79
C ALA A 109 20.81 7.23 6.32
N GLY A 110 20.09 8.14 5.63
CA GLY A 110 20.41 8.57 4.27
C GLY A 110 20.11 7.50 3.20
N TYR A 111 19.23 6.53 3.47
CA TYR A 111 18.89 5.51 2.48
C TYR A 111 18.09 6.03 1.27
N TYR A 112 17.65 7.29 1.33
CA TYR A 112 17.03 8.02 0.22
C TYR A 112 18.00 8.98 -0.46
N ASP A 113 19.21 9.12 0.05
CA ASP A 113 20.20 10.08 -0.41
C ASP A 113 21.26 9.33 -1.20
N ASP A 114 21.24 9.52 -2.52
CA ASP A 114 22.27 9.01 -3.42
C ASP A 114 22.86 10.18 -4.21
N GLU A 115 24.20 10.25 -4.24
CA GLU A 115 24.93 11.17 -5.11
C GLU A 115 25.04 10.53 -6.50
N GLY A 116 24.00 10.71 -7.34
CA GLY A 116 23.96 10.17 -8.70
C GLY A 116 22.63 9.47 -9.00
N GLN A 117 22.72 8.31 -9.67
CA GLN A 117 21.58 7.44 -9.92
C GLN A 117 21.09 6.84 -8.60
N PHE A 118 19.79 6.87 -8.37
CA PHE A 118 19.18 6.28 -7.19
C PHE A 118 18.96 4.78 -7.41
N ASP A 119 19.56 3.94 -6.57
CA ASP A 119 19.36 2.50 -6.61
C ASP A 119 18.69 2.02 -5.33
N ILE A 120 17.69 1.16 -5.48
CA ILE A 120 16.93 0.62 -4.35
C ILE A 120 17.83 -0.31 -3.54
N LYS A 121 18.11 0.09 -2.31
CA LYS A 121 18.88 -0.68 -1.33
C LYS A 121 18.00 -1.70 -0.61
N GLU A 122 18.57 -2.84 -0.24
CA GLU A 122 17.88 -3.90 0.51
C GLU A 122 17.23 -3.37 1.82
N GLN A 123 17.86 -2.39 2.45
CA GLN A 123 17.41 -1.80 3.72
C GLN A 123 16.07 -1.05 3.60
N LEU A 124 15.78 -0.47 2.42
CA LEU A 124 14.45 0.10 2.12
C LEU A 124 13.40 -1.01 2.14
N CYS A 125 13.71 -2.15 1.50
CA CYS A 125 12.83 -3.32 1.44
C CYS A 125 12.56 -3.90 2.83
N VAL A 126 13.62 -4.06 3.65
CA VAL A 126 13.50 -4.53 5.03
C VAL A 126 12.59 -3.63 5.85
N THR A 127 12.70 -2.30 5.69
CA THR A 127 11.83 -1.35 6.42
C THR A 127 10.37 -1.46 5.99
N ILE A 128 10.09 -1.60 4.70
CA ILE A 128 8.73 -1.81 4.19
C ILE A 128 8.14 -3.13 4.72
N ASN A 129 8.94 -4.19 4.75
CA ASN A 129 8.53 -5.49 5.29
C ASN A 129 8.34 -5.47 6.80
N ASN A 130 9.16 -4.72 7.53
CA ASN A 130 9.02 -4.51 8.97
C ASN A 130 7.65 -3.93 9.32
N ILE A 131 7.25 -2.87 8.61
CA ILE A 131 5.95 -2.22 8.83
C ILE A 131 4.82 -3.20 8.49
N GLU A 132 4.94 -3.94 7.38
CA GLU A 132 3.96 -4.94 6.96
C GLU A 132 3.84 -6.11 7.96
N GLN A 133 4.96 -6.57 8.54
CA GLN A 133 4.96 -7.63 9.54
C GLN A 133 4.25 -7.19 10.83
N VAL A 134 4.55 -5.98 11.32
CA VAL A 134 3.85 -5.41 12.48
C VAL A 134 2.37 -5.16 12.17
N ARG A 135 2.03 -4.71 10.95
CA ARG A 135 0.63 -4.58 10.51
C ARG A 135 -0.12 -5.91 10.57
N ARG A 136 0.48 -7.02 10.08
CA ARG A 136 -0.14 -8.35 10.11
C ARG A 136 -0.45 -8.81 11.53
N SER A 137 0.36 -8.44 12.51
CA SER A 137 0.08 -8.75 13.93
C SER A 137 -1.21 -8.10 14.47
N LEU A 138 -1.68 -7.02 13.86
CA LEU A 138 -2.97 -6.42 14.23
C LEU A 138 -4.17 -7.28 13.80
N LEU A 139 -4.01 -8.09 12.74
CA LEU A 139 -5.08 -8.93 12.19
C LEU A 139 -5.45 -10.09 13.12
N SER A 140 -4.55 -10.50 14.02
CA SER A 140 -4.82 -11.56 15.00
C SER A 140 -5.48 -11.05 16.28
N LEU A 141 -5.62 -9.73 16.47
CA LEU A 141 -6.23 -9.15 17.68
C LEU A 141 -7.68 -9.57 17.90
N PRO A 142 -8.57 -9.62 16.87
CA PRO A 142 -9.95 -10.03 17.08
C PRO A 142 -10.10 -11.42 17.71
N GLU A 143 -9.26 -12.35 17.28
CA GLU A 143 -9.22 -13.72 17.82
C GLU A 143 -8.53 -13.75 19.18
N SER A 144 -7.36 -13.11 19.31
CA SER A 144 -6.54 -13.15 20.53
C SER A 144 -7.23 -12.49 21.73
N LEU A 145 -8.04 -11.45 21.49
CA LEU A 145 -8.78 -10.71 22.50
C LEU A 145 -10.28 -11.04 22.52
N GLN A 146 -10.70 -12.06 21.78
CA GLN A 146 -12.07 -12.61 21.78
C GLN A 146 -13.16 -11.55 21.52
N PHE A 147 -12.98 -10.67 20.53
CA PHE A 147 -13.89 -9.55 20.25
C PHE A 147 -15.35 -9.98 20.14
N ASN A 148 -15.62 -11.11 19.48
CA ASN A 148 -16.96 -11.63 19.29
C ASN A 148 -17.63 -12.01 20.61
N GLN A 149 -16.91 -12.64 21.54
CA GLN A 149 -17.48 -13.07 22.83
C GLN A 149 -17.84 -11.86 23.70
N VAL A 150 -16.95 -10.87 23.73
CA VAL A 150 -17.16 -9.63 24.48
C VAL A 150 -18.32 -8.81 23.89
N GLN A 151 -18.42 -8.74 22.56
CA GLN A 151 -19.52 -8.03 21.89
C GLN A 151 -20.87 -8.71 22.14
N LEU A 152 -20.95 -10.04 21.98
CA LEU A 152 -22.19 -10.79 22.25
C LEU A 152 -22.66 -10.62 23.70
N ALA A 153 -21.73 -10.61 24.67
CA ALA A 153 -22.07 -10.40 26.07
C ALA A 153 -22.65 -9.00 26.31
N LEU A 154 -22.19 -7.98 25.58
CA LEU A 154 -22.68 -6.61 25.70
C LEU A 154 -24.07 -6.45 25.08
N ASP A 155 -24.29 -7.03 23.90
CA ASP A 155 -25.57 -7.02 23.19
C ASP A 155 -26.68 -7.71 24.01
N ASN A 156 -26.36 -8.87 24.62
CA ASN A 156 -27.29 -9.64 25.44
C ASN A 156 -27.69 -8.92 26.75
N ASN A 157 -26.85 -8.03 27.27
CA ASN A 157 -27.12 -7.34 28.53
C ASN A 157 -27.92 -6.04 28.36
N ASN A 158 -28.41 -5.72 27.15
CA ASN A 158 -29.07 -4.44 26.84
C ASN A 158 -28.31 -3.24 27.43
N ALA A 159 -26.97 -3.30 27.40
CA ALA A 159 -26.13 -2.21 27.87
C ALA A 159 -26.19 -1.10 26.80
N SER A 160 -27.28 -0.33 26.83
CA SER A 160 -27.67 0.75 25.91
C SER A 160 -26.73 1.97 25.90
N THR A 161 -25.45 1.78 26.16
CA THR A 161 -24.46 2.82 25.89
C THR A 161 -24.11 2.76 24.41
N PRO A 162 -24.38 3.82 23.62
CA PRO A 162 -23.90 3.89 22.25
C PRO A 162 -22.38 3.86 22.29
N ILE A 163 -21.82 2.70 21.93
CA ILE A 163 -20.40 2.52 21.74
C ILE A 163 -20.00 3.42 20.57
N LYS A 164 -19.34 4.53 20.85
CA LYS A 164 -18.91 5.49 19.81
C LYS A 164 -17.92 4.90 18.80
N THR A 165 -17.22 3.81 19.16
CA THR A 165 -16.25 3.13 18.29
C THR A 165 -16.13 1.68 18.71
N SER A 166 -16.46 0.76 17.81
CA SER A 166 -16.43 -0.69 18.06
C SER A 166 -15.00 -1.24 18.03
N LEU A 167 -14.75 -2.39 18.66
CA LEU A 167 -13.41 -3.02 18.65
C LEU A 167 -12.90 -3.31 17.22
N PRO A 168 -13.73 -3.82 16.29
CA PRO A 168 -13.30 -4.04 14.90
C PRO A 168 -12.95 -2.74 14.17
N GLU A 169 -13.67 -1.63 14.44
CA GLU A 169 -13.36 -0.32 13.84
C GLU A 169 -11.98 0.20 14.24
N ILE A 170 -11.58 0.02 15.50
CA ILE A 170 -10.26 0.43 16.00
C ILE A 170 -9.16 -0.29 15.22
N THR A 171 -9.26 -1.62 15.10
CA THR A 171 -8.28 -2.42 14.35
C THR A 171 -8.31 -2.08 12.85
N LYS A 172 -9.49 -1.84 12.28
CA LYS A 172 -9.65 -1.47 10.86
C LYS A 172 -8.98 -0.14 10.55
N GLU A 173 -9.19 0.88 11.39
CA GLU A 173 -8.59 2.21 11.19
C GLU A 173 -7.07 2.15 11.36
N ALA A 174 -6.57 1.48 12.40
CA ALA A 174 -5.14 1.28 12.58
C ALA A 174 -4.49 0.50 11.42
N ASN A 175 -5.17 -0.54 10.91
CA ASN A 175 -4.69 -1.27 9.74
C ASN A 175 -4.66 -0.39 8.48
N LYS A 176 -5.65 0.47 8.28
CA LYS A 176 -5.67 1.45 7.19
C LYS A 176 -4.53 2.46 7.34
N GLU A 177 -4.29 2.97 8.53
CA GLU A 177 -3.19 3.88 8.83
C GLU A 177 -1.82 3.24 8.55
N MET A 178 -1.62 1.98 8.95
CA MET A 178 -0.42 1.21 8.63
C MET A 178 -0.25 0.98 7.12
N ILE A 179 -1.33 0.68 6.37
CA ILE A 179 -1.29 0.58 4.91
C ILE A 179 -0.90 1.92 4.28
N ASN A 180 -1.48 3.02 4.75
CA ASN A 180 -1.14 4.37 4.29
C ASN A 180 0.33 4.69 4.58
N LYS A 181 0.87 4.28 5.73
CA LYS A 181 2.29 4.43 6.05
C LYS A 181 3.18 3.64 5.11
N ILE A 182 2.84 2.38 4.79
CA ILE A 182 3.55 1.58 3.78
C ILE A 182 3.52 2.29 2.43
N LYS A 183 2.34 2.78 2.02
CA LYS A 183 2.19 3.52 0.77
C LYS A 183 3.07 4.78 0.76
N GLN A 184 3.12 5.56 1.84
CA GLN A 184 4.00 6.72 1.94
C GLN A 184 5.48 6.36 1.74
N VAL A 185 5.95 5.25 2.31
CA VAL A 185 7.34 4.79 2.15
C VAL A 185 7.59 4.35 0.70
N VAL A 186 6.66 3.59 0.12
CA VAL A 186 6.72 3.09 -1.26
C VAL A 186 6.70 4.23 -2.27
N ASP A 187 5.76 5.16 -2.15
CA ASP A 187 5.64 6.32 -3.03
C ASP A 187 6.90 7.19 -2.93
N HIS A 188 7.49 7.34 -1.74
CA HIS A 188 8.76 8.07 -1.61
C HIS A 188 9.94 7.38 -2.31
N VAL A 189 9.96 6.04 -2.39
CA VAL A 189 10.96 5.31 -3.19
C VAL A 189 10.72 5.55 -4.69
N ALA A 190 9.46 5.49 -5.14
CA ALA A 190 9.13 5.77 -6.54
C ALA A 190 9.49 7.21 -6.94
N ASP A 191 9.18 8.20 -6.09
CA ASP A 191 9.59 9.62 -6.25
C ASP A 191 11.11 9.77 -6.43
N LYS A 192 11.89 8.94 -5.72
CA LYS A 192 13.36 8.96 -5.78
C LYS A 192 13.91 8.32 -7.04
N MET A 193 13.20 7.36 -7.64
CA MET A 193 13.54 6.81 -8.96
C MET A 193 13.14 7.72 -10.11
N ARG A 194 12.17 8.61 -9.89
CA ARG A 194 11.60 9.50 -10.91
C ARG A 194 12.65 10.27 -11.74
N PRO A 195 13.71 10.87 -11.15
CA PRO A 195 14.71 11.61 -11.94
C PRO A 195 15.48 10.75 -12.95
N ASP A 196 15.83 9.52 -12.59
CA ASP A 196 16.50 8.58 -13.48
C ASP A 196 15.54 8.08 -14.58
N ILE A 197 14.28 7.77 -14.22
CA ILE A 197 13.23 7.45 -15.19
C ILE A 197 13.05 8.61 -16.18
N LYS A 198 12.95 9.85 -15.69
CA LYS A 198 12.83 11.06 -16.51
C LYS A 198 13.98 11.20 -17.49
N LYS A 199 15.21 11.02 -17.00
CA LYS A 199 16.42 11.08 -17.81
C LYS A 199 16.38 10.05 -18.94
N ASP A 200 16.02 8.81 -18.65
CA ASP A 200 16.01 7.75 -19.67
C ASP A 200 14.83 7.92 -20.67
N VAL A 201 13.66 8.35 -20.19
CA VAL A 201 12.53 8.74 -21.06
C VAL A 201 12.91 9.92 -21.96
N PHE A 202 13.69 10.88 -21.45
CA PHE A 202 14.23 11.96 -22.27
C PHE A 202 15.18 11.41 -23.35
N HIS A 203 16.15 10.57 -22.99
CA HIS A 203 17.09 10.00 -23.98
C HIS A 203 16.39 9.17 -25.07
N LEU A 204 15.38 8.37 -24.70
CA LEU A 204 14.53 7.64 -25.64
C LEU A 204 13.91 8.56 -26.70
N ASN A 205 13.40 9.70 -26.24
CA ASN A 205 12.71 10.70 -27.05
C ASN A 205 13.66 11.50 -27.95
N TRP A 206 14.93 11.61 -27.56
CA TRP A 206 15.98 12.29 -28.31
C TRP A 206 16.86 11.35 -29.16
N ALA A 207 16.58 10.05 -29.14
CA ALA A 207 17.31 9.09 -29.98
C ALA A 207 17.13 9.41 -31.48
N PRO A 208 18.17 9.19 -32.32
CA PRO A 208 18.08 9.40 -33.77
C PRO A 208 16.91 8.64 -34.41
N GLU A 209 16.30 9.17 -35.47
CA GLU A 209 15.11 8.58 -36.12
C GLU A 209 15.29 7.11 -36.55
N ALA A 210 16.50 6.71 -36.92
CA ALA A 210 16.83 5.35 -37.32
C ALA A 210 16.84 4.34 -36.18
N VAL A 211 16.88 4.80 -34.92
CA VAL A 211 16.89 3.93 -33.74
C VAL A 211 15.46 3.45 -33.46
N PRO A 212 15.19 2.14 -33.53
CA PRO A 212 13.89 1.59 -33.21
C PRO A 212 13.61 1.66 -31.69
N ALA A 213 12.34 1.48 -31.32
CA ALA A 213 11.87 1.74 -29.96
C ALA A 213 12.43 0.76 -28.91
N ASP A 214 12.72 -0.46 -29.31
CA ASP A 214 13.38 -1.52 -28.53
C ASP A 214 14.79 -1.11 -28.09
N ASP A 215 15.59 -0.60 -29.01
CA ASP A 215 16.93 -0.11 -28.71
C ASP A 215 16.87 1.18 -27.87
N ALA A 216 15.93 2.09 -28.18
CA ALA A 216 15.83 3.39 -27.50
C ALA A 216 15.31 3.32 -26.05
N VAL A 217 14.55 2.27 -25.70
CA VAL A 217 14.03 2.05 -24.34
C VAL A 217 14.96 1.19 -23.47
N GLY A 218 16.05 0.69 -24.05
CA GLY A 218 16.97 -0.24 -23.40
C GLY A 218 17.47 0.23 -22.04
N ASP A 219 17.99 1.47 -21.96
CA ASP A 219 18.54 2.03 -20.72
C ASP A 219 17.49 2.08 -19.58
N LEU A 220 16.26 2.50 -19.91
CA LEU A 220 15.16 2.54 -18.94
C LEU A 220 14.78 1.13 -18.47
N LEU A 221 14.72 0.16 -19.39
CA LEU A 221 14.41 -1.22 -19.03
C LEU A 221 15.51 -1.84 -18.16
N GLU A 222 16.79 -1.59 -18.46
CA GLU A 222 17.91 -2.10 -17.68
C GLU A 222 17.92 -1.52 -16.26
N TYR A 223 17.70 -0.21 -16.13
CA TYR A 223 17.59 0.46 -14.84
C TYR A 223 16.42 -0.09 -14.00
N LEU A 224 15.24 -0.22 -14.62
CA LEU A 224 14.08 -0.79 -13.94
C LEU A 224 14.29 -2.26 -13.58
N ASP A 225 14.90 -3.07 -14.45
CA ASP A 225 15.14 -4.50 -14.21
C ASP A 225 16.07 -4.72 -13.00
N SER A 226 17.20 -3.99 -12.95
CA SER A 226 18.13 -4.03 -11.81
C SER A 226 17.42 -3.74 -10.48
N ASN A 227 16.60 -2.69 -10.45
CA ASN A 227 15.84 -2.29 -9.27
C ASN A 227 14.72 -3.29 -8.94
N PHE A 228 14.02 -3.81 -9.95
CA PHE A 228 12.93 -4.78 -9.78
C PHE A 228 13.43 -6.13 -9.28
N LEU A 229 14.63 -6.56 -9.70
CA LEU A 229 15.29 -7.76 -9.16
C LEU A 229 15.57 -7.60 -7.66
N THR A 230 16.06 -6.45 -7.24
CA THR A 230 16.32 -6.15 -5.82
C THR A 230 15.02 -6.12 -5.02
N LEU A 231 13.98 -5.47 -5.56
CA LEU A 231 12.65 -5.43 -4.94
C LEU A 231 12.02 -6.82 -4.83
N ASN A 232 12.02 -7.62 -5.91
CA ASN A 232 11.40 -8.94 -5.92
C ASN A 232 12.10 -9.92 -4.96
N SER A 233 13.44 -9.83 -4.89
CA SER A 233 14.25 -10.65 -3.99
C SER A 233 13.97 -10.32 -2.52
N ASN A 234 13.81 -9.03 -2.19
CA ASN A 234 13.81 -8.58 -0.81
C ASN A 234 12.45 -8.17 -0.25
N LEU A 235 11.44 -7.86 -1.07
CA LEU A 235 10.09 -7.51 -0.59
C LEU A 235 9.18 -8.72 -0.40
N LEU A 236 8.18 -8.57 0.46
CA LEU A 236 7.00 -9.42 0.48
C LEU A 236 6.13 -9.13 -0.76
N LYS A 237 5.50 -10.15 -1.36
CA LYS A 237 4.73 -10.03 -2.61
C LYS A 237 3.72 -8.89 -2.61
N THR A 238 2.94 -8.73 -1.53
CA THR A 238 1.96 -7.63 -1.43
C THR A 238 2.59 -6.23 -1.52
N ASN A 239 3.81 -6.06 -0.99
CA ASN A 239 4.52 -4.78 -1.06
C ASN A 239 5.26 -4.61 -2.38
N PHE A 240 5.74 -5.71 -2.97
CA PHE A 240 6.26 -5.71 -4.33
C PHE A 240 5.21 -5.22 -5.33
N ASP A 241 3.97 -5.71 -5.24
CA ASP A 241 2.89 -5.26 -6.12
C ASP A 241 2.57 -3.77 -5.92
N ARG A 242 2.56 -3.28 -4.66
CA ARG A 242 2.33 -1.86 -4.34
C ARG A 242 3.41 -0.94 -4.92
N ILE A 243 4.68 -1.34 -4.82
CA ILE A 243 5.78 -0.51 -5.33
C ILE A 243 5.86 -0.53 -6.85
N LEU A 244 5.58 -1.67 -7.49
CA LEU A 244 5.44 -1.71 -8.94
C LEU A 244 4.33 -0.77 -9.43
N GLU A 245 3.19 -0.74 -8.75
CA GLU A 245 2.08 0.16 -9.11
C GLU A 245 2.50 1.63 -8.97
N SER A 246 3.22 1.98 -7.90
CA SER A 246 3.73 3.33 -7.68
C SER A 246 4.76 3.75 -8.75
N ILE A 247 5.74 2.89 -9.05
CA ILE A 247 6.73 3.15 -10.10
C ILE A 247 6.07 3.24 -11.48
N TRP A 248 5.05 2.42 -11.77
CA TRP A 248 4.29 2.50 -13.02
C TRP A 248 3.60 3.86 -13.21
N VAL A 249 3.09 4.44 -12.11
CA VAL A 249 2.52 5.79 -12.14
C VAL A 249 3.60 6.80 -12.53
N GLU A 250 4.79 6.75 -11.91
CA GLU A 250 5.89 7.66 -12.25
C GLU A 250 6.32 7.54 -13.72
N VAL A 251 6.40 6.32 -14.25
CA VAL A 251 6.68 6.11 -15.69
C VAL A 251 5.61 6.77 -16.57
N ILE A 252 4.32 6.59 -16.28
CA ILE A 252 3.25 7.24 -17.05
C ILE A 252 3.33 8.75 -16.96
N GLU A 253 3.60 9.30 -15.77
CA GLU A 253 3.71 10.74 -15.56
C GLU A 253 4.88 11.32 -16.38
N GLU A 254 6.04 10.66 -16.44
CA GLU A 254 7.17 11.14 -17.25
C GLU A 254 6.87 11.14 -18.75
N PHE A 255 6.23 10.08 -19.27
CA PHE A 255 5.79 10.08 -20.68
C PHE A 255 4.74 11.16 -20.96
N THR A 256 3.86 11.42 -20.01
CA THR A 256 2.84 12.48 -20.13
C THR A 256 3.48 13.87 -20.10
N GLU A 257 4.45 14.09 -19.20
CA GLU A 257 5.16 15.35 -19.08
C GLU A 257 5.93 15.69 -20.36
N VAL A 258 6.61 14.71 -20.97
CA VAL A 258 7.25 14.90 -22.29
C VAL A 258 6.21 15.28 -23.35
N LEU A 259 5.06 14.60 -23.38
CA LEU A 259 4.02 14.87 -24.36
C LEU A 259 3.41 16.29 -24.20
N ASP A 260 3.35 16.80 -22.98
CA ASP A 260 2.79 18.11 -22.66
C ASP A 260 3.79 19.26 -22.82
N SER A 261 5.08 19.00 -22.62
CA SER A 261 6.13 20.03 -22.59
C SER A 261 6.83 20.23 -23.93
N GLU A 262 6.90 19.20 -24.78
CA GLU A 262 7.60 19.26 -26.05
C GLU A 262 6.74 19.91 -27.15
N GLU A 263 7.37 20.77 -27.96
CA GLU A 263 6.73 21.30 -29.17
C GLU A 263 6.32 20.17 -30.13
N PRO A 264 5.31 20.37 -30.99
CA PRO A 264 4.88 19.34 -31.94
C PRO A 264 6.04 18.78 -32.77
N LYS A 265 6.35 17.49 -32.59
CA LYS A 265 7.44 16.79 -33.29
C LYS A 265 6.93 15.98 -34.48
N GLN A 266 7.85 15.39 -35.23
CA GLN A 266 7.51 14.50 -36.33
C GLN A 266 6.78 13.24 -35.83
N PRO A 267 5.88 12.63 -36.62
CA PRO A 267 5.11 11.45 -36.23
C PRO A 267 5.95 10.28 -35.68
N ILE A 268 7.18 10.12 -36.16
CA ILE A 268 8.10 9.06 -35.72
C ILE A 268 8.45 9.15 -34.22
N PHE A 269 8.49 10.36 -33.66
CA PHE A 269 8.68 10.60 -32.23
C PHE A 269 7.56 9.96 -31.42
N TYR A 270 6.30 10.24 -31.77
CA TYR A 270 5.13 9.71 -31.10
C TYR A 270 4.96 8.21 -31.32
N GLN A 271 5.33 7.70 -32.51
CA GLN A 271 5.36 6.27 -32.79
C GLN A 271 6.36 5.55 -31.89
N ARG A 272 7.57 6.10 -31.69
CA ARG A 272 8.56 5.51 -30.77
C ARG A 272 8.07 5.47 -29.34
N MET A 273 7.50 6.57 -28.83
CA MET A 273 6.88 6.59 -27.49
C MET A 273 5.77 5.55 -27.37
N TYR A 274 4.92 5.43 -28.38
CA TYR A 274 3.82 4.46 -28.41
C TYR A 274 4.32 3.01 -28.34
N ASP A 275 5.35 2.68 -29.11
CA ASP A 275 5.93 1.33 -29.14
C ASP A 275 6.69 1.02 -27.85
N ALA A 276 7.48 1.97 -27.34
CA ALA A 276 8.18 1.83 -26.06
C ALA A 276 7.23 1.62 -24.87
N LEU A 277 6.10 2.34 -24.83
CA LEU A 277 5.05 2.08 -23.84
C LEU A 277 4.46 0.68 -23.99
N GLY A 278 4.38 0.13 -25.20
CA GLY A 278 4.00 -1.25 -25.44
C GLY A 278 4.97 -2.24 -24.78
N LEU A 279 6.27 -2.03 -24.97
CA LEU A 279 7.33 -2.84 -24.35
C LEU A 279 7.30 -2.74 -22.81
N LEU A 280 7.09 -1.54 -22.28
CA LEU A 280 6.97 -1.31 -20.83
C LEU A 280 5.72 -2.02 -20.26
N VAL A 281 4.60 -2.05 -20.97
CA VAL A 281 3.40 -2.80 -20.55
C VAL A 281 3.71 -4.29 -20.41
N GLU A 282 4.41 -4.89 -21.37
CA GLU A 282 4.81 -6.29 -21.33
C GLU A 282 5.80 -6.55 -20.18
N PHE A 283 6.76 -5.64 -20.00
CA PHE A 283 7.76 -5.68 -18.93
C PHE A 283 7.12 -5.62 -17.53
N PHE A 284 6.23 -4.66 -17.27
CA PHE A 284 5.56 -4.54 -15.97
C PHE A 284 4.56 -5.67 -15.70
N ASN A 285 3.95 -6.25 -16.73
CA ASN A 285 3.09 -7.43 -16.56
C ASN A 285 3.90 -8.70 -16.28
N ALA A 286 5.07 -8.84 -16.92
CA ALA A 286 5.99 -9.95 -16.76
C ALA A 286 5.32 -11.34 -16.88
N ASN A 287 4.43 -11.52 -17.86
CA ASN A 287 3.63 -12.73 -18.05
C ASN A 287 2.83 -13.11 -16.79
N ASP A 288 2.03 -12.17 -16.29
CA ASP A 288 1.20 -12.27 -15.08
C ASP A 288 1.97 -12.50 -13.76
N LYS A 289 3.30 -12.33 -13.76
CA LYS A 289 4.11 -12.38 -12.53
C LYS A 289 4.30 -11.00 -11.88
N GLY A 290 4.13 -9.93 -12.65
CA GLY A 290 4.21 -8.54 -12.22
C GLY A 290 2.82 -7.95 -11.93
N LEU A 291 2.57 -6.74 -12.45
CA LEU A 291 1.28 -6.08 -12.33
C LEU A 291 0.21 -6.74 -13.20
N THR A 292 -1.01 -6.76 -12.67
CA THR A 292 -2.17 -7.22 -13.46
C THR A 292 -2.46 -6.26 -14.60
N MET A 293 -3.01 -6.77 -15.70
CA MET A 293 -3.45 -5.92 -16.82
C MET A 293 -4.49 -4.88 -16.41
N GLN A 294 -5.31 -5.16 -15.40
CA GLN A 294 -6.24 -4.17 -14.88
C GLN A 294 -5.52 -2.98 -14.22
N ALA A 295 -4.46 -3.22 -13.46
CA ALA A 295 -3.66 -2.17 -12.83
C ALA A 295 -2.87 -1.36 -13.87
N ILE A 296 -2.29 -2.04 -14.87
CA ILE A 296 -1.53 -1.39 -15.94
C ILE A 296 -2.42 -0.52 -16.82
N LEU A 297 -3.58 -1.03 -17.23
CA LEU A 297 -4.55 -0.33 -18.09
C LEU A 297 -5.38 0.71 -17.31
N SER A 298 -4.70 1.52 -16.51
CA SER A 298 -5.28 2.62 -15.75
C SER A 298 -5.91 3.67 -16.67
N PRO A 299 -6.85 4.50 -16.16
CA PRO A 299 -7.42 5.59 -16.96
C PRO A 299 -6.36 6.54 -17.53
N ARG A 300 -5.33 6.88 -16.74
CA ARG A 300 -4.21 7.73 -17.17
C ARG A 300 -3.41 7.09 -18.30
N PHE A 301 -3.09 5.80 -18.19
CA PHE A 301 -2.41 5.07 -19.27
C PHE A 301 -3.23 5.08 -20.57
N LYS A 302 -4.54 4.82 -20.48
CA LYS A 302 -5.43 4.80 -21.65
C LYS A 302 -5.49 6.16 -22.33
N GLU A 303 -5.57 7.23 -21.54
CA GLU A 303 -5.54 8.60 -22.03
C GLU A 303 -4.22 8.91 -22.76
N LEU A 304 -3.07 8.65 -22.11
CA LEU A 304 -1.74 8.83 -22.71
C LEU A 304 -1.61 8.05 -24.03
N LYS A 305 -1.95 6.75 -24.02
CA LYS A 305 -1.89 5.89 -25.20
C LYS A 305 -2.80 6.39 -26.33
N THR A 306 -3.96 6.95 -25.99
CA THR A 306 -4.91 7.52 -26.97
C THR A 306 -4.34 8.79 -27.59
N ARG A 307 -3.77 9.69 -26.79
CA ARG A 307 -3.11 10.91 -27.28
C ARG A 307 -1.94 10.59 -28.20
N LEU A 308 -1.05 9.69 -27.78
CA LEU A 308 0.07 9.26 -28.62
C LEU A 308 -0.40 8.61 -29.92
N ASN A 309 -1.46 7.80 -29.86
CA ASN A 309 -2.05 7.18 -31.05
C ASN A 309 -2.63 8.22 -32.02
N LEU A 310 -3.14 9.36 -31.54
CA LEU A 310 -3.58 10.46 -32.41
C LEU A 310 -2.39 11.21 -33.00
N HIS A 311 -1.39 11.56 -32.19
CA HIS A 311 -0.23 12.35 -32.63
C HIS A 311 0.67 11.63 -33.65
N LYS A 312 0.66 10.29 -33.66
CA LYS A 312 1.42 9.51 -34.64
C LYS A 312 0.75 9.36 -36.01
N LEU A 313 -0.55 9.64 -36.12
CA LEU A 313 -1.28 9.51 -37.38
C LEU A 313 -0.97 10.69 -38.28
N ASP A 314 -0.85 10.43 -39.58
CA ASP A 314 -0.78 11.52 -40.55
C ASP A 314 -2.12 12.26 -40.64
N THR A 315 -2.08 13.48 -41.18
CA THR A 315 -3.26 14.36 -41.31
C THR A 315 -4.42 13.68 -42.01
N LYS A 316 -4.17 12.83 -43.01
CA LYS A 316 -5.24 12.15 -43.75
C LYS A 316 -5.91 11.09 -42.88
N SER A 317 -5.14 10.26 -42.19
CA SER A 317 -5.70 9.28 -41.24
C SER A 317 -6.44 9.93 -40.08
N LEU A 318 -6.00 11.10 -39.60
CA LEU A 318 -6.73 11.88 -38.59
C LEU A 318 -8.08 12.38 -39.10
N ILE A 319 -8.12 12.87 -40.34
CA ILE A 319 -9.37 13.32 -40.99
C ILE A 319 -10.34 12.14 -41.16
N GLU A 320 -9.84 10.98 -41.62
CA GLU A 320 -10.63 9.76 -41.76
C GLU A 320 -11.24 9.34 -40.41
N LYS A 321 -10.43 9.28 -39.35
CA LYS A 321 -10.89 8.94 -38.00
C LYS A 321 -11.92 9.93 -37.47
N PHE A 322 -11.73 11.23 -37.69
CA PHE A 322 -12.72 12.25 -37.29
C PHE A 322 -14.08 12.03 -37.98
N TYR A 323 -14.07 11.70 -39.29
CA TYR A 323 -15.31 11.43 -40.01
C TYR A 323 -15.98 10.13 -39.54
N GLU A 324 -15.21 9.09 -39.21
CA GLU A 324 -15.73 7.86 -38.60
C GLU A 324 -16.40 8.14 -37.25
N GLU A 325 -15.74 8.89 -36.35
CA GLU A 325 -16.31 9.27 -35.06
C GLU A 325 -17.60 10.11 -35.23
N LYS A 326 -17.65 11.01 -36.22
CA LYS A 326 -18.86 11.79 -36.54
C LYS A 326 -19.99 10.92 -37.08
N LEU A 327 -19.68 9.91 -37.89
CA LEU A 327 -20.66 8.94 -38.38
C LEU A 327 -21.26 8.13 -37.21
N GLU A 328 -20.42 7.65 -36.29
CA GLU A 328 -20.86 6.93 -35.10
C GLU A 328 -21.75 7.80 -34.19
N GLU A 329 -21.36 9.06 -33.96
CA GLU A 329 -22.15 10.02 -33.19
C GLU A 329 -23.53 10.24 -33.83
N GLN A 330 -23.59 10.36 -35.16
CA GLN A 330 -24.86 10.49 -35.88
C GLN A 330 -25.74 9.24 -35.74
N VAL A 331 -25.16 8.04 -35.83
CA VAL A 331 -25.88 6.77 -35.66
C VAL A 331 -26.41 6.65 -34.23
N TRP A 332 -25.60 6.95 -33.22
CA TRP A 332 -25.99 6.95 -31.81
C TRP A 332 -27.14 7.94 -31.53
N ARG A 333 -27.04 9.17 -32.05
CA ARG A 333 -28.10 10.19 -31.91
C ARG A 333 -29.40 9.75 -32.57
N LYS A 334 -29.35 9.16 -33.77
CA LYS A 334 -30.54 8.61 -34.44
C LYS A 334 -31.17 7.49 -33.62
N LYS A 335 -30.37 6.58 -33.05
CA LYS A 335 -30.85 5.47 -32.22
C LYS A 335 -31.55 5.95 -30.95
N ASN A 336 -31.00 6.96 -30.28
CA ASN A 336 -31.60 7.54 -29.07
C ASN A 336 -32.84 8.40 -29.36
N TYR A 337 -32.84 9.14 -30.47
CA TYR A 337 -34.02 9.91 -30.90
C TYR A 337 -35.20 9.01 -31.31
N LEU A 338 -34.92 7.83 -31.88
CA LEU A 338 -35.93 6.81 -32.17
C LEU A 338 -36.43 6.13 -30.89
N SER A 339 -35.55 5.89 -29.91
CA SER A 339 -35.92 5.34 -28.60
C SER A 339 -36.75 6.31 -27.74
N SER A 340 -36.56 7.62 -27.87
CA SER A 340 -37.34 8.63 -27.14
C SER A 340 -38.72 8.92 -27.76
N LYS A 341 -39.01 8.35 -28.94
CA LYS A 341 -40.29 8.50 -29.66
C LYS A 341 -41.14 7.24 -29.68
N ASP A 342 -40.80 6.18 -28.94
CA ASP A 342 -41.65 5.00 -28.83
C ASP A 342 -42.96 5.39 -28.11
N PRO A 343 -44.14 5.40 -28.78
CA PRO A 343 -45.40 5.89 -28.22
C PRO A 343 -46.04 4.93 -27.20
N ARG A 344 -45.27 3.97 -26.65
CA ARG A 344 -45.80 2.94 -25.75
C ARG A 344 -45.93 3.37 -24.29
N TRP A 345 -45.63 4.63 -23.96
CA TRP A 345 -45.85 5.22 -22.63
C TRP A 345 -46.32 6.69 -22.68
N SER A 346 -47.27 7.01 -23.57
CA SER A 346 -48.08 8.24 -23.46
C SER A 346 -49.55 7.89 -23.34
#